data_AF-A0A5K1AM24-F1
#
_entry.id   AF-A0A5K1AM24-F1
#
_cell.length_a   1.000
_cell.length_b   1.000
_cell.length_c   1.000
_cell.angle_alpha   90.00
_cell.angle_beta   90.00
_cell.angle_gamma   90.00
#
_symmetry.space_group_name_H-M   'P 1'
#
loop_
_entity.id
_entity.type
_entity.pdbx_description
1 polymer ?
#
loop_
_entity_poly.entity_id
_entity_poly.type
_entity_poly.pdbx_seq_one_letter_code
_entity_poly.pdbx_strand_id
1 'polypeptide(L)' 'NDGTAEVQLGQTHVMAFVTAQLVQPYRDRPNEGTLSVFTEFSPMADPSFEPGRPGEASVELARVIDRGL' A
#
# COMPACT_ATOMS: atom_id res chain seq x y z
N ASN A 1 14.73 -7.31 11.21
CA ASN A 1 14.13 -5.95 11.14
C ASN A 1 13.38 -5.91 9.81
N ASP A 2 12.26 -6.63 9.72
CA ASP A 2 11.88 -7.35 8.47
C ASP A 2 10.51 -6.92 7.90
N GLY A 3 10.13 -5.65 8.10
CA GLY A 3 8.88 -5.10 7.59
C GLY A 3 8.95 -4.60 6.15
N THR A 4 9.98 -4.94 5.38
CA THR A 4 10.20 -4.39 4.03
C THR A 4 10.44 -5.50 3.02
N ALA A 5 9.88 -5.37 1.83
CA ALA A 5 10.13 -6.27 0.71
C ALA A 5 10.35 -5.47 -0.57
N GLU A 6 11.27 -5.95 -1.39
CA GLU A 6 11.61 -5.37 -2.70
C GLU A 6 11.52 -6.48 -3.74
N VAL A 7 10.76 -6.24 -4.81
CA VAL A 7 10.49 -7.24 -5.85
C VAL A 7 10.74 -6.63 -7.22
N GLN A 8 11.60 -7.28 -7.99
CA GLN A 8 11.86 -6.96 -9.39
C GLN A 8 11.26 -8.05 -10.28
N LEU A 9 10.35 -7.67 -11.17
CA LEU A 9 9.83 -8.54 -12.23
C LEU A 9 10.10 -7.90 -13.59
N GLY A 10 11.11 -8.39 -14.29
CA GLY A 10 11.53 -7.79 -15.56
C GLY A 10 11.99 -6.35 -15.36
N GLN A 11 11.31 -5.39 -15.98
CA GLN A 11 11.59 -3.96 -15.83
C GLN A 11 10.71 -3.26 -14.79
N THR A 12 9.82 -4.00 -14.12
CA THR A 12 8.95 -3.45 -13.07
C THR A 12 9.58 -3.69 -11.70
N HIS A 13 9.68 -2.61 -10.93
CA HIS A 13 10.24 -2.61 -9.60
C HIS A 13 9.22 -2.13 -8.57
N VAL A 14 9.04 -2.87 -7.48
CA VAL A 14 8.09 -2.52 -6.40
C VAL A 14 8.79 -2.64 -5.05
N MET A 15 8.57 -1.63 -4.20
CA MET A 15 9.01 -1.63 -2.81
C MET A 15 7.77 -1.58 -1.89
N ALA A 16 7.73 -2.46 -0.90
CA ALA A 16 6.67 -2.55 0.08
C ALA A 16 7.24 -2.39 1.50
N PHE A 17 6.50 -1.67 2.34
CA PHE A 17 6.82 -1.45 3.73
C PHE A 17 5.58 -1.73 4.58
N VAL A 18 5.78 -2.43 5.69
CA VAL A 18 4.77 -2.77 6.68
C VAL A 18 5.15 -2.07 7.96
N THR A 19 4.20 -1.28 8.48
CA THR A 19 4.29 -0.67 9.80
C THR A 19 3.09 -1.11 10.63
N ALA A 20 3.26 -1.17 11.95
CA ALA A 20 2.20 -1.57 12.87
C ALA A 20 2.21 -0.63 14.07
N GLN A 21 1.02 -0.32 14.58
CA GLN A 21 0.82 0.52 15.75
C GLN A 21 -0.29 -0.08 16.61
N LEU A 22 -0.15 0.02 17.94
CA LEU A 22 -1.22 -0.32 18.85
C LEU A 22 -2.21 0.85 18.93
N VAL A 23 -3.44 0.62 18.50
CA VAL A 23 -4.51 1.63 18.45
C VAL A 23 -5.78 1.08 19.09
N GLN A 24 -6.68 1.97 19.51
CA GLN A 24 -8.00 1.55 19.97
C GLN A 24 -8.80 0.99 18.78
N PRO A 25 -9.38 -0.22 18.89
CA PRO A 25 -10.20 -0.78 17.83
C PRO A 25 -11.49 0.03 17.65
N TYR A 26 -12.11 -0.10 16.48
CA TYR A 26 -13.40 0.53 16.21
C TYR A 26 -14.48 -0.02 17.16
N ARG A 27 -15.42 0.84 17.57
CA ARG A 27 -16.44 0.50 18.57
C ARG A 27 -17.36 -0.63 18.12
N ASP A 28 -17.64 -0.71 16.84
CA ASP A 28 -18.44 -1.76 16.20
C ASP A 28 -17.67 -3.08 16.05
N ARG A 29 -16.33 -3.06 16.13
CA ARG A 29 -15.46 -4.23 16.02
C ARG A 29 -14.37 -4.27 17.11
N PRO A 30 -14.74 -4.40 18.39
CA PRO A 30 -13.82 -4.22 19.51
C PRO A 30 -12.73 -5.29 19.66
N ASN A 31 -12.87 -6.43 18.98
CA ASN A 31 -11.95 -7.56 19.04
C ASN A 31 -11.15 -7.76 17.74
N GLU A 32 -11.19 -6.80 16.81
CA GLU A 32 -10.52 -6.87 15.51
C GLU A 32 -9.49 -5.74 15.36
N GLY A 33 -8.38 -6.04 14.68
CA GLY A 33 -7.45 -5.04 14.18
C GLY A 33 -7.94 -4.44 12.87
N THR A 34 -7.19 -3.46 12.35
CA THR A 34 -7.42 -2.89 11.02
C THR A 34 -6.16 -3.06 10.19
N LEU A 35 -6.33 -3.45 8.93
CA LEU A 35 -5.30 -3.44 7.92
C LEU A 35 -5.66 -2.37 6.90
N SER A 36 -4.68 -1.56 6.52
CA SER A 36 -4.84 -0.55 5.47
C SER A 36 -3.71 -0.73 4.47
N VAL A 37 -4.09 -0.88 3.20
CA VAL A 37 -3.14 -0.96 2.08
C VAL A 37 -3.11 0.38 1.36
N PHE A 38 -1.91 0.93 1.19
CA PHE A 38 -1.68 2.14 0.42
C PHE A 38 -0.71 1.82 -0.70
N THR A 39 -1.02 2.33 -1.88
CA THR A 39 -0.14 2.24 -3.04
C THR A 39 0.11 3.63 -3.58
N GLU A 40 1.25 3.80 -4.21
CA GLU A 40 1.60 5.01 -4.95
C GLU A 40 2.42 4.64 -6.18
N PHE A 41 2.37 5.49 -7.19
CA PHE A 41 3.29 5.42 -8.32
C PHE A 41 4.26 6.60 -8.20
N SER A 42 5.53 6.28 -7.94
CA SER A 42 6.56 7.29 -7.78
C SER A 42 6.85 7.97 -9.13
N PRO A 43 7.07 9.30 -9.18
CA PRO A 43 7.56 9.99 -10.38
C PRO A 43 8.90 9.43 -10.90
N MET A 44 9.63 8.67 -10.09
CA MET A 44 10.84 7.95 -10.51
C MET A 44 10.54 6.79 -11.48
N ALA A 45 9.32 6.25 -11.47
CA ALA A 45 8.90 5.17 -12.34
C ALA A 45 8.45 5.68 -13.72
N ASP A 46 7.79 6.84 -13.76
CA ASP A 46 7.36 7.51 -15.00
C ASP A 46 7.10 9.01 -14.73
N PRO A 47 7.54 9.94 -15.60
CA PRO A 47 7.32 11.37 -15.42
C PRO A 47 5.86 11.81 -15.48
N SER A 48 4.95 10.97 -15.99
CA SER A 48 3.50 11.23 -15.98
C SER A 48 2.86 11.01 -14.60
N PHE A 49 3.56 10.34 -13.68
CA PHE A 49 3.07 10.17 -12.31
C PHE A 49 3.32 11.44 -11.50
N GLU A 50 2.23 12.12 -11.15
CA GLU A 50 2.28 13.32 -10.31
C GLU A 50 2.44 12.95 -8.82
N PRO A 51 3.30 13.67 -8.07
CA PRO A 51 3.44 13.45 -6.64
C PRO A 51 2.19 13.93 -5.89
N GLY A 52 1.89 13.28 -4.76
CA GLY A 52 0.82 13.70 -3.86
C GLY A 52 -0.33 12.71 -3.81
N ARG A 53 -1.56 13.17 -4.11
CA ARG A 53 -2.76 12.35 -3.93
C ARG A 53 -2.70 11.14 -4.87
N PRO A 54 -3.00 9.92 -4.38
CA PRO A 54 -3.05 8.74 -5.23
C PRO A 54 -4.05 8.94 -6.38
N GLY A 55 -3.56 8.77 -7.61
CA GLY A 55 -4.40 8.73 -8.81
C GLY A 55 -5.28 7.48 -8.84
N GLU A 56 -6.25 7.45 -9.76
CA GLU A 56 -7.24 6.37 -9.89
C GLU A 56 -6.60 4.98 -10.00
N ALA A 57 -5.57 4.83 -10.85
CA ALA A 57 -4.88 3.56 -11.03
C ALA A 57 -4.20 3.05 -9.74
N SER A 58 -3.70 3.96 -8.89
CA SER A 58 -3.15 3.58 -7.60
C SER A 58 -4.27 3.13 -6.65
N VAL A 59 -5.37 3.88 -6.57
CA VAL A 59 -6.52 3.50 -5.75
C VAL A 59 -7.07 2.12 -6.14
N GLU A 60 -7.16 1.84 -7.44
CA GLU A 60 -7.59 0.52 -7.92
C GLU A 60 -6.58 -0.59 -7.59
N LEU A 61 -5.28 -0.33 -7.68
CA LEU A 61 -4.26 -1.30 -7.27
C LEU A 61 -4.37 -1.65 -5.79
N ALA A 62 -4.53 -0.65 -4.91
CA ALA A 62 -4.76 -0.88 -3.48
C ALA A 62 -5.99 -1.77 -3.23
N ARG A 63 -7.11 -1.52 -3.94
CA ARG A 63 -8.34 -2.35 -3.85
C ARG A 63 -8.16 -3.76 -4.36
N VAL A 64 -7.32 -3.97 -5.37
CA VAL A 64 -7.01 -5.32 -5.87
C VAL A 64 -6.20 -6.09 -4.83
N ILE A 65 -5.21 -5.46 -4.22
CA ILE A 65 -4.40 -6.08 -3.16
C ILE A 65 -5.27 -6.41 -1.96
N ASP A 66 -6.09 -5.46 -1.49
CA ASP A 66 -6.98 -5.63 -0.33
C ASP A 66 -7.97 -6.80 -0.51
N ARG A 67 -8.47 -7.02 -1.73
CA ARG A 67 -9.33 -8.17 -2.05
C ARG A 67 -8.59 -9.50 -2.21
N GLY A 68 -7.28 -9.45 -2.46
CA GLY A 68 -6.45 -10.63 -2.70
C GLY A 68 -5.80 -11.19 -1.43
N LEU A 69 -5.94 -10.49 -0.30
CA LEU A 69 -5.50 -10.91 1.03
C LEU A 69 -6.66 -11.54 1.80
#